data_AF-A0A1P8WQZ0-F1
#
_entry.id   AF-A0A1P8WQZ0-F1
#
_cell.length_a   1.000
_cell.length_b   1.000
_cell.length_c   1.000
_cell.angle_alpha   90.00
_cell.angle_beta   90.00
_cell.angle_gamma   90.00
#
_symmetry.space_group_name_H-M   'P 1'
#
loop_
_entity.id
_entity.type
_entity.pdbx_description
1 polymer ?
#
loop_
_entity_poly.entity_id
_entity_poly.type
_entity_poly.pdbx_seq_one_letter_code
_entity_poly.pdbx_strand_id
1 'polypeptide(L)'
;MLNCRDLTRLVSESFHRKLTFSERMNVWIHTSMCGICRKFRRLQHNIQSSAQRAKPVTGEMDQQTARLSESSRSRLQTLVVSADNEQRNTDDDNL
;
A
#
# COMPACT_ATOMS: atom_id res chain seq x y z
N MET A 1 -22.05 12.72 12.20
CA MET A 1 -21.59 13.51 11.03
C MET A 1 -20.14 13.16 10.78
N LEU A 2 -19.82 12.69 9.58
CA LEU A 2 -18.44 12.39 9.19
C LEU A 2 -17.73 13.72 8.85
N ASN A 3 -16.51 13.95 9.33
CA ASN A 3 -15.71 15.10 8.88
C ASN A 3 -14.97 14.77 7.56
N CYS A 4 -14.40 15.79 6.91
CA CYS A 4 -13.70 15.61 5.63
C CYS A 4 -12.50 14.66 5.72
N ARG A 5 -11.76 14.68 6.85
CA ARG A 5 -10.59 13.83 7.07
C ARG A 5 -11.00 12.35 7.18
N ASP A 6 -12.03 12.08 7.97
CA ASP A 6 -12.59 10.74 8.13
C ASP A 6 -13.14 10.21 6.81
N LEU A 7 -13.79 11.07 6.01
CA LEU A 7 -14.26 10.68 4.68
C LEU A 7 -13.09 10.30 3.77
N THR A 8 -12.04 11.11 3.72
CA THR A 8 -10.86 10.81 2.88
C THR A 8 -10.23 9.49 3.28
N ARG A 9 -10.10 9.21 4.58
CA ARG A 9 -9.62 7.93 5.11
C ARG A 9 -10.53 6.78 4.68
N LEU A 10 -11.84 6.92 4.86
CA LEU A 10 -12.81 5.89 4.51
C LEU A 10 -12.83 5.57 3.01
N VAL A 11 -12.71 6.60 2.18
CA VAL A 11 -12.60 6.47 0.71
C VAL A 11 -11.31 5.74 0.33
N SER A 12 -10.18 6.05 0.95
CA SER A 12 -8.93 5.30 0.74
C SER A 12 -9.06 3.85 1.19
N GLU A 13 -9.63 3.60 2.37
CA GLU A 13 -9.86 2.25 2.88
C GLU A 13 -10.82 1.45 1.97
N SER A 14 -11.76 2.10 1.28
CA SER A 14 -12.68 1.43 0.36
C SER A 14 -12.00 0.71 -0.80
N PHE A 15 -10.75 1.04 -1.11
CA PHE A 15 -9.93 0.35 -2.11
C PHE A 15 -9.22 -0.88 -1.58
N HIS A 16 -8.92 -0.91 -0.27
CA HIS A 16 -8.24 -2.04 0.37
C HIS A 16 -9.25 -3.03 1.00
N ARG A 17 -10.38 -2.52 1.50
CA ARG A 17 -11.43 -3.29 2.16
C ARG A 17 -12.83 -2.88 1.69
N LYS A 18 -13.77 -3.82 1.77
CA LYS A 18 -15.19 -3.50 1.53
C LYS A 18 -15.72 -2.66 2.69
N LEU A 19 -16.24 -1.47 2.38
CA LEU A 19 -16.98 -0.66 3.35
C LEU A 19 -18.31 -1.33 3.72
N THR A 20 -18.65 -1.24 5.01
CA THR A 20 -19.96 -1.58 5.56
C THR A 20 -21.06 -0.66 5.01
N PHE A 21 -22.31 -1.08 5.13
CA PHE A 21 -23.45 -0.30 4.62
C PHE A 21 -23.54 1.08 5.28
N SER A 22 -23.31 1.15 6.59
CA SER A 22 -23.31 2.41 7.36
C SER A 22 -22.20 3.37 6.93
N GLU A 23 -20.99 2.86 6.65
CA GLU A 23 -19.87 3.65 6.13
C GLU A 23 -20.19 4.22 4.75
N ARG A 24 -20.80 3.41 3.86
CA ARG A 24 -21.24 3.87 2.53
C ARG A 24 -22.28 4.99 2.63
N MET A 25 -23.24 4.84 3.54
CA MET A 25 -24.27 5.85 3.76
C MET A 25 -23.66 7.17 4.24
N ASN A 26 -22.73 7.13 5.20
CA ASN A 26 -22.04 8.31 5.68
C ASN A 26 -21.25 9.04 4.58
N VAL A 27 -20.57 8.30 3.70
CA VAL A 27 -19.88 8.88 2.54
C VAL A 27 -20.86 9.55 1.58
N TRP A 28 -22.01 8.92 1.34
CA TRP A 28 -23.03 9.47 0.46
C TRP A 28 -23.61 10.78 1.01
N ILE A 29 -23.98 10.80 2.29
CA ILE A 29 -24.47 11.99 2.99
C ILE A 29 -23.44 13.12 2.98
N HIS A 30 -22.17 12.84 3.29
CA HIS A 30 -21.15 13.89 3.32
C HIS A 30 -20.82 14.41 1.92
N THR A 31 -20.75 13.55 0.90
CA THR A 31 -20.46 13.99 -0.48
C THR A 31 -21.62 14.70 -1.17
N SER A 32 -22.85 14.59 -0.66
CA SER A 32 -23.98 15.38 -1.15
C SER A 32 -23.90 16.84 -0.67
N MET A 33 -23.39 17.08 0.55
CA MET A 33 -23.25 18.42 1.14
C MET A 33 -21.88 19.08 0.90
N CYS A 34 -20.81 18.30 0.71
CA CYS A 34 -19.45 18.82 0.55
C CYS A 34 -18.92 18.59 -0.88
N GLY A 35 -18.85 19.68 -1.65
CA GLY A 35 -18.37 19.66 -3.03
C GLY A 35 -16.91 19.22 -3.17
N ILE A 36 -16.06 19.52 -2.18
CA ILE A 36 -14.64 19.14 -2.18
C ILE A 36 -14.51 17.60 -2.09
N CYS A 37 -15.17 17.02 -1.10
CA CYS A 37 -15.20 15.57 -0.91
C CYS A 37 -15.85 14.84 -2.09
N ARG A 38 -16.85 15.44 -2.74
CA ARG A 38 -17.44 14.93 -3.99
C ARG A 38 -16.43 14.88 -5.13
N LYS A 39 -15.62 15.94 -5.32
CA LYS A 39 -14.54 15.98 -6.32
C LYS A 39 -13.45 14.96 -6.01
N PHE A 40 -13.02 14.87 -4.76
CA PHE A 40 -12.04 13.87 -4.32
C PHE A 40 -12.49 12.44 -4.63
N ARG A 41 -13.74 12.09 -4.29
CA ARG A 41 -14.30 10.76 -4.59
C ARG A 41 -14.31 10.45 -6.09
N ARG A 42 -14.62 11.44 -6.94
CA ARG A 42 -14.56 11.28 -8.40
C ARG A 42 -13.12 11.07 -8.90
N LEU A 43 -12.17 11.84 -8.39
CA LEU A 43 -10.75 11.69 -8.75
C LEU A 43 -10.25 10.28 -8.41
N GLN A 44 -10.52 9.81 -7.19
CA GLN A 44 -10.14 8.47 -6.75
C GLN A 44 -10.76 7.38 -7.63
N HIS A 45 -12.04 7.50 -7.97
CA HIS A 45 -12.70 6.58 -8.90
C HIS A 45 -12.06 6.59 -10.29
N ASN A 46 -11.70 7.77 -10.82
CA ASN A 46 -11.05 7.89 -12.12
C ASN A 46 -9.67 7.21 -12.11
N ILE A 47 -8.85 7.47 -11.09
CA ILE A 47 -7.53 6.82 -10.94
C ILE A 47 -7.67 5.31 -10.96
N GLN A 48 -8.62 4.77 -10.19
CA GLN A 48 -8.84 3.33 -10.11
C GLN A 48 -9.39 2.73 -11.41
N SER A 49 -10.32 3.41 -12.08
CA SER A 49 -10.80 2.98 -13.38
C SER A 49 -9.69 2.97 -14.44
N SER A 50 -8.76 3.93 -14.37
CA SER A 50 -7.57 3.97 -15.23
C SER A 50 -6.58 2.88 -14.86
N ALA A 51 -6.35 2.62 -13.58
CA ALA A 51 -5.47 1.55 -13.10
C ALA A 51 -5.99 0.15 -13.47
N GLN A 52 -7.31 -0.05 -13.47
CA GLN A 52 -7.95 -1.30 -13.90
C GLN A 52 -7.94 -1.48 -15.42
N ARG A 53 -8.01 -0.37 -16.18
CA ARG A 53 -7.95 -0.37 -17.66
C ARG A 53 -6.53 -0.45 -18.18
N ALA A 54 -5.57 0.07 -17.43
CA ALA A 54 -4.18 -0.28 -17.63
C ALA A 54 -4.12 -1.80 -17.55
N LYS A 55 -3.78 -2.45 -18.66
CA LYS A 55 -3.39 -3.85 -18.59
C LYS A 55 -2.38 -3.92 -17.45
N PRO A 56 -2.49 -4.88 -16.50
CA PRO A 56 -1.34 -5.17 -15.67
C PRO A 56 -0.14 -5.21 -16.62
N VAL A 57 0.98 -4.61 -16.24
CA VAL A 57 2.21 -4.82 -16.99
C VAL A 57 2.50 -6.30 -16.90
N THR A 58 1.88 -7.05 -17.81
CA THR A 58 2.22 -8.36 -18.31
C THR A 58 3.12 -8.09 -19.50
N GLY A 59 4.08 -7.17 -19.36
CA GLY A 59 5.41 -7.57 -19.76
C GLY A 59 5.71 -8.69 -18.79
N GLU A 60 6.07 -9.86 -19.31
CA GLU A 60 6.75 -10.88 -18.52
C GLU A 60 7.62 -10.13 -17.52
N MET A 61 7.30 -10.22 -16.22
CA MET A 61 8.25 -9.78 -15.20
C MET A 61 9.40 -10.74 -15.39
N ASP A 62 10.32 -10.34 -16.25
CA ASP A 62 11.48 -11.12 -16.61
C ASP A 62 12.12 -11.45 -15.27
N GLN A 63 12.15 -12.74 -14.93
CA GLN A 63 12.74 -13.18 -13.67
C GLN A 63 14.20 -12.72 -13.58
N GLN A 64 14.84 -12.40 -14.71
CA GLN A 64 16.13 -11.73 -14.78
C GLN A 64 16.10 -10.31 -14.20
N THR A 65 15.04 -9.53 -14.41
CA THR A 65 14.86 -8.16 -13.87
C THR A 65 14.29 -8.14 -12.45
N ALA A 66 13.50 -9.16 -12.08
CA ALA A 66 13.05 -9.38 -10.70
C ALA A 66 14.17 -9.93 -9.79
N ARG A 67 15.27 -10.38 -10.38
CA ARG A 67 16.47 -10.76 -9.66
C ARG A 67 17.33 -9.51 -9.41
N LEU A 68 17.54 -9.20 -8.12
CA LEU A 68 18.56 -8.22 -7.71
C LEU A 68 19.89 -8.48 -8.43
N SER A 69 20.62 -7.42 -8.77
CA SER A 69 21.98 -7.56 -9.33
C SER A 69 22.86 -8.38 -8.38
N GLU A 70 23.82 -9.13 -8.94
CA GLU A 70 24.80 -9.92 -8.17
C GLU A 70 25.43 -9.11 -7.02
N SER A 71 25.72 -7.83 -7.31
CA SER A 71 26.27 -6.87 -6.36
C SER A 71 25.32 -6.52 -5.22
N SER A 72 24.03 -6.35 -5.51
CA SER A 72 23.02 -6.03 -4.49
C SER A 72 22.72 -7.25 -3.62
N ARG A 73 22.69 -8.46 -4.22
CA ARG A 73 22.56 -9.71 -3.48
C ARG A 73 23.72 -9.95 -2.52
N SER A 74 24.96 -9.81 -3.01
CA SER A 74 26.14 -10.02 -2.17
C SER A 74 26.13 -9.10 -0.96
N ARG A 75 25.78 -7.81 -1.13
CA ARG A 75 25.67 -6.85 -0.02
C ARG A 75 24.62 -7.27 1.01
N LEU A 76 23.44 -7.69 0.55
CA LEU A 76 22.37 -8.13 1.46
C LEU A 76 22.75 -9.43 2.19
N GLN A 77 23.40 -10.36 1.49
CA GLN A 77 23.81 -11.63 2.09
C GLN A 77 24.92 -11.42 3.13
N THR A 78 25.89 -10.52 2.87
CA THR A 78 26.89 -10.14 3.88
C THR A 78 26.23 -9.53 5.11
N LEU A 79 25.27 -8.62 4.95
CA LEU A 79 24.58 -7.98 6.06
C LEU A 79 23.72 -8.95 6.89
N VAL A 80 23.06 -9.91 6.24
CA VAL A 80 22.29 -10.95 6.94
C VAL A 80 23.23 -11.86 7.73
N VAL A 81 24.36 -12.29 7.14
CA VAL A 81 25.34 -13.15 7.83
C VAL A 81 26.00 -12.42 8.99
N SER A 82 26.35 -11.13 8.85
CA SER A 82 26.93 -10.37 9.95
C SER A 82 25.93 -10.11 11.08
N ALA A 83 24.66 -9.84 10.75
CA ALA A 83 23.60 -9.67 11.75
C ALA A 83 23.34 -10.98 12.55
N ASP A 84 23.27 -12.12 11.85
CA ASP A 84 23.12 -13.43 12.50
C ASP A 84 24.32 -13.78 13.39
N ASN A 85 25.54 -13.36 13.01
CA ASN A 85 26.75 -13.61 13.78
C ASN A 85 26.86 -12.69 15.01
N GLU A 86 26.44 -11.43 14.90
CA GLU A 86 26.39 -10.49 16.04
C GLU A 86 25.37 -10.92 17.10
N GLN A 87 24.23 -11.48 16.69
CA GLN A 87 23.23 -12.02 17.61
C GLN A 87 23.69 -13.30 18.30
N ARG A 88 24.42 -14.18 17.61
CA ARG A 88 25.03 -15.36 18.23
C ARG A 88 26.13 -15.00 19.24
N ASN A 89 26.95 -14.00 18.95
CA ASN A 89 28.05 -13.61 19.83
C ASN A 89 27.57 -12.90 21.11
N THR A 90 26.40 -12.26 21.10
CA THR A 90 25.81 -11.65 22.30
C THR A 90 25.12 -12.65 23.24
N ASP A 91 24.78 -13.85 22.75
CA ASP A 91 24.21 -14.93 23.56
C ASP A 91 25.28 -15.76 24.30
N ASP A 92 26.52 -15.83 23.78
CA ASP A 92 27.65 -16.56 24.40
C ASP A 92 28.40 -15.73 25.48
N ASP A 93 28.35 -14.40 25.46
CA ASP A 93 28.96 -13.51 26.47
C ASP A 93 28.10 -13.32 27.74
N ASN A 94 26.93 -13.95 27.81
CA ASN A 94 26.01 -13.93 28.97
C ASN A 94 25.83 -15.33 29.59
N LEU A 95 26.92 -16.09 29.70
CA LEU A 95 27.02 -17.30 30.52
C LEU A 95 28.21 -17.24 31.48
#